data_AF-A0A7C2C1C5-F1
#
_entry.id   AF-A0A7C2C1C5-F1
#
_cell.length_a   1.000
_cell.length_b   1.000
_cell.length_c   1.000
_cell.angle_alpha   90.00
_cell.angle_beta   90.00
_cell.angle_gamma   90.00
#
_symmetry.space_group_name_H-M   'P 1'
#
loop_
_entity.id
_entity.type
_entity.pdbx_description
1 polymer ?
#
loop_
_entity_poly.entity_id
_entity_poly.type
_entity_poly.pdbx_seq_one_letter_code
_entity_poly.pdbx_strand_id
1 'polypeptide(L)'
;MFRLWALLLALGPGLAQVLYLPLDDRPPNLAPCAWGVVLCPPREAYRGPEGADLSRLRAWLLFTPGEGLVAALDALAYGGLLQSRHLSLPPEDALARLGPLLSWRVRYGGRLYLFGVVPRWDATQRERNLRVLKALSPWPGFWGVHMEAVWDDALRGSPAPQEAASLPYPGRPGADEAGQVLLLRALRPGLRVAVVYETPSLAGRVTPYEGLPLRETAARLLWSAAARPAALEEGPDLVLYAYAGEDPRQAALDLLRLMARHRVALADLSRVNRGDPRLMAYLQGLGLYARLAAYAAWGTPANNLGSALAQGGL
;
A
#
# COMPACT_ATOMS: atom_id res chain seq x y z
N MET A 1 15.50 56.08 -5.82
CA MET A 1 14.06 55.84 -6.06
C MET A 1 13.87 54.35 -6.26
N PHE A 2 13.05 53.75 -5.39
CA PHE A 2 12.88 52.32 -5.17
C PHE A 2 12.41 51.56 -6.43
N ARG A 3 13.13 50.48 -6.78
CA ARG A 3 12.65 49.46 -7.70
C ARG A 3 11.74 48.50 -6.93
N LEU A 4 10.43 48.64 -7.08
CA LEU A 4 9.46 47.63 -6.66
C LEU A 4 9.71 46.34 -7.47
N TRP A 5 10.18 45.30 -6.79
CA TRP A 5 10.04 43.93 -7.28
C TRP A 5 8.61 43.50 -6.97
N ALA A 6 7.77 43.41 -8.00
CA ALA A 6 6.49 42.75 -7.90
C ALA A 6 6.74 41.26 -7.65
N LEU A 7 6.39 40.79 -6.44
CA LEU A 7 6.17 39.38 -6.18
C LEU A 7 5.00 38.92 -7.05
N LEU A 8 5.31 38.33 -8.20
CA LEU A 8 4.39 37.45 -8.89
C LEU A 8 4.20 36.22 -7.99
N LEU A 9 3.13 36.27 -7.19
CA LEU A 9 2.47 35.08 -6.67
C LEU A 9 2.17 34.19 -7.87
N ALA A 10 3.01 33.19 -8.09
CA ALA A 10 2.71 32.10 -9.00
C ALA A 10 1.54 31.31 -8.40
N LEU A 11 0.32 31.81 -8.63
CA LEU A 11 -0.87 30.97 -8.72
C LEU A 11 -0.69 30.12 -9.97
N GLY A 12 0.13 29.07 -9.84
CA GLY A 12 0.21 28.03 -10.85
C GLY A 12 -1.19 27.42 -11.02
N PRO A 13 -1.60 27.06 -12.24
CA PRO A 13 -2.78 26.23 -12.42
C PRO A 13 -2.58 24.98 -11.57
N GLY A 14 -3.60 24.58 -10.81
CA GLY A 14 -3.53 23.42 -9.92
C GLY A 14 -3.01 22.23 -10.69
N LEU A 15 -1.74 21.87 -10.45
CA LEU A 15 -1.20 20.61 -10.93
C LEU A 15 -2.11 19.51 -10.37
N ALA A 16 -2.51 18.58 -11.22
CA ALA A 16 -3.25 17.38 -10.87
C ALA A 16 -2.60 16.70 -9.65
N GLN A 17 -3.06 17.03 -8.45
CA GLN A 17 -2.41 16.64 -7.21
C GLN A 17 -3.16 15.46 -6.61
N VAL A 18 -2.44 14.35 -6.43
CA VAL A 18 -2.91 13.21 -5.66
C VAL A 18 -2.57 13.44 -4.19
N LEU A 19 -3.59 13.41 -3.35
CA LEU A 19 -3.47 13.44 -1.91
C LEU A 19 -3.24 12.02 -1.38
N TYR A 20 -2.42 11.90 -0.35
CA TYR A 20 -2.20 10.63 0.34
C TYR A 20 -2.41 10.80 1.84
N LEU A 21 -3.28 9.96 2.41
CA LEU A 21 -3.53 9.86 3.83
C LEU A 21 -3.02 8.49 4.33
N PRO A 22 -1.80 8.46 4.91
CA PRO A 22 -1.16 7.26 5.47
C PRO A 22 -2.02 6.54 6.53
N LEU A 23 -1.86 5.22 6.62
CA LEU A 23 -2.47 4.40 7.67
C LEU A 23 -1.99 4.81 9.08
N ASP A 24 -0.70 5.04 9.22
CA ASP A 24 -0.04 5.50 10.45
C ASP A 24 1.34 6.07 10.11
N ASP A 25 2.17 6.34 11.13
CA ASP A 25 3.51 6.89 10.98
C ASP A 25 4.63 5.85 10.87
N ARG A 26 4.32 4.56 10.71
CA ARG A 26 5.37 3.55 10.47
C ARG A 26 6.02 3.80 9.11
N PRO A 27 7.32 3.45 8.96
CA PRO A 27 8.08 3.73 7.74
C PRO A 27 7.39 3.38 6.41
N PRO A 28 6.76 2.21 6.20
CA PRO A 28 6.12 1.90 4.91
C PRO A 28 4.90 2.78 4.62
N ASN A 29 4.23 3.31 5.64
CA ASN A 29 3.06 4.16 5.48
C ASN A 29 3.45 5.62 5.25
N LEU A 30 4.54 6.12 5.85
CA LEU A 30 5.00 7.50 5.63
C LEU A 30 5.95 7.68 4.45
N ALA A 31 6.66 6.64 4.02
CA ALA A 31 7.62 6.73 2.92
C ALA A 31 7.07 7.46 1.67
N PRO A 32 5.81 7.24 1.23
CA PRO A 32 5.29 7.94 0.05
C PRO A 32 5.25 9.45 0.17
N CYS A 33 5.12 10.00 1.38
CA CYS A 33 5.13 11.45 1.60
C CYS A 33 6.47 12.11 1.27
N ALA A 34 7.55 11.32 1.18
CA ALA A 34 8.88 11.81 0.80
C ALA A 34 9.19 11.62 -0.69
N TRP A 35 8.32 10.97 -1.49
CA TRP A 35 8.59 10.66 -2.89
C TRP A 35 8.39 11.85 -3.84
N GLY A 36 7.79 12.95 -3.37
CA GLY A 36 7.56 14.15 -4.17
C GLY A 36 6.46 14.02 -5.23
N VAL A 37 5.69 12.93 -5.21
CA VAL A 37 4.59 12.66 -6.16
C VAL A 37 3.19 12.81 -5.57
N VAL A 38 3.10 13.05 -4.25
CA VAL A 38 1.84 13.19 -3.50
C VAL A 38 1.93 14.31 -2.48
N LEU A 39 0.78 14.82 -2.05
CA LEU A 39 0.68 15.70 -0.89
C LEU A 39 0.10 14.94 0.31
N CYS A 40 0.79 15.02 1.44
CA CYS A 40 0.40 14.37 2.69
C CYS A 40 -0.02 15.40 3.76
N PRO A 41 -0.76 14.96 4.79
CA PRO A 41 -0.94 15.76 6.00
C PRO A 41 0.41 16.02 6.69
N PRO A 42 0.50 17.09 7.52
CA PRO A 42 1.67 17.34 8.34
C PRO A 42 2.02 16.12 9.19
N ARG A 43 3.32 15.82 9.33
CA ARG A 43 3.79 14.65 10.08
C ARG A 43 3.31 14.66 11.53
N GLU A 44 3.16 15.84 12.11
CA GLU A 44 2.69 16.09 13.48
C GLU A 44 1.22 15.69 13.68
N ALA A 45 0.49 15.38 12.60
CA ALA A 45 -0.82 14.78 12.71
C ALA A 45 -0.77 13.32 13.18
N TYR A 46 0.39 12.65 13.12
CA TYR A 46 0.59 11.30 13.63
C TYR A 46 1.45 11.30 14.90
N ARG A 47 1.02 10.58 15.93
CA ARG A 47 1.64 10.56 17.27
C ARG A 47 2.10 9.14 17.66
N GLY A 48 2.64 8.40 16.71
CA GLY A 48 3.17 7.06 16.97
C GLY A 48 2.11 6.13 17.57
N PRO A 49 2.42 5.46 18.69
CA PRO A 49 1.49 4.54 19.37
C PRO A 49 0.17 5.18 19.82
N GLU A 50 0.10 6.51 19.98
CA GLU A 50 -1.14 7.20 20.34
C GLU A 50 -2.08 7.38 19.14
N GLY A 51 -1.59 7.14 17.92
CA GLY A 51 -2.35 7.30 16.69
C GLY A 51 -2.45 8.76 16.23
N ALA A 52 -3.28 8.99 15.22
CA ALA A 52 -3.40 10.29 14.61
C ALA A 52 -4.27 11.27 15.43
N ASP A 53 -3.98 12.57 15.28
CA ASP A 53 -4.88 13.65 15.65
C ASP A 53 -5.97 13.77 14.57
N LEU A 54 -7.14 13.20 14.85
CA LEU A 54 -8.27 13.15 13.92
C LEU A 54 -8.77 14.55 13.53
N SER A 55 -8.68 15.52 14.43
CA SER A 55 -9.09 16.90 14.14
C SER A 55 -8.16 17.53 13.13
N ARG A 56 -6.85 17.32 13.27
CA ARG A 56 -5.85 17.78 12.29
C ARG A 56 -5.99 17.09 10.94
N LEU A 57 -6.14 15.75 10.92
CA LEU A 57 -6.34 15.01 9.67
C LEU A 57 -7.61 15.49 8.95
N ARG A 58 -8.71 15.67 9.68
CA ARG A 58 -9.96 16.20 9.13
C ARG A 58 -9.80 17.61 8.57
N ALA A 59 -9.15 18.51 9.32
CA ALA A 59 -8.93 19.88 8.88
C ALA A 59 -8.07 19.91 7.61
N TRP A 60 -6.93 19.21 7.62
CA TRP A 60 -6.07 19.10 6.45
C TRP A 60 -6.84 18.57 5.24
N LEU A 61 -7.58 17.47 5.39
CA LEU A 61 -8.35 16.90 4.28
C LEU A 61 -9.36 17.90 3.72
N LEU A 62 -10.20 18.52 4.55
CA LEU A 62 -11.28 19.40 4.08
C LEU A 62 -10.79 20.69 3.41
N PHE A 63 -9.57 21.16 3.75
CA PHE A 63 -8.99 22.39 3.20
C PHE A 63 -7.95 22.16 2.10
N THR A 64 -7.66 20.90 1.74
CA THR A 64 -6.67 20.58 0.70
C THR A 64 -7.36 20.12 -0.58
N PRO A 65 -7.31 20.90 -1.69
CA PRO A 65 -7.84 20.48 -2.98
C PRO A 65 -6.98 19.37 -3.60
N GLY A 66 -7.58 18.53 -4.42
CA GLY A 66 -6.86 17.50 -5.19
C GLY A 66 -7.78 16.77 -6.17
N GLU A 67 -7.18 16.11 -7.16
CA GLU A 67 -7.91 15.35 -8.19
C GLU A 67 -8.09 13.87 -7.81
N GLY A 68 -7.29 13.39 -6.85
CA GLY A 68 -7.38 12.05 -6.31
C GLY A 68 -6.95 12.03 -4.85
N LEU A 69 -7.53 11.11 -4.08
CA LEU A 69 -7.15 10.83 -2.71
C LEU A 69 -6.96 9.33 -2.52
N VAL A 70 -5.75 8.93 -2.15
CA VAL A 70 -5.47 7.60 -1.59
C VAL A 70 -5.54 7.71 -0.08
N ALA A 71 -6.40 6.95 0.59
CA ALA A 71 -6.59 7.07 2.03
C ALA A 71 -6.84 5.75 2.74
N ALA A 72 -6.20 5.61 3.90
CA ALA A 72 -6.54 4.61 4.89
C ALA A 72 -7.82 5.03 5.65
N LEU A 73 -8.84 4.16 5.64
CA LEU A 73 -10.05 4.39 6.42
C LEU A 73 -9.75 4.36 7.93
N ASP A 74 -8.89 3.45 8.35
CA ASP A 74 -8.51 3.25 9.75
C ASP A 74 -7.82 4.49 10.37
N ALA A 75 -7.04 5.23 9.58
CA ALA A 75 -6.41 6.47 10.03
C ALA A 75 -7.44 7.54 10.39
N LEU A 76 -8.52 7.67 9.61
CA LEU A 76 -9.61 8.63 9.87
C LEU A 76 -10.60 8.13 10.93
N ALA A 77 -10.95 6.84 10.90
CA ALA A 77 -11.93 6.26 11.82
C ALA A 77 -11.37 6.09 13.24
N TYR A 78 -10.11 5.65 13.36
CA TYR A 78 -9.55 5.20 14.63
C TYR A 78 -8.26 5.92 15.03
N GLY A 79 -7.54 6.49 14.07
CA GLY A 79 -6.22 7.08 14.29
C GLY A 79 -5.06 6.18 13.85
N GLY A 80 -5.35 5.04 13.22
CA GLY A 80 -4.35 4.15 12.63
C GLY A 80 -4.56 2.68 12.96
N LEU A 81 -3.63 1.82 12.53
CA LEU A 81 -3.76 0.37 12.62
C LEU A 81 -3.86 -0.12 14.07
N LEU A 82 -2.99 0.36 14.96
CA LEU A 82 -2.99 -0.09 16.35
C LEU A 82 -4.30 0.29 17.06
N GLN A 83 -4.80 1.49 16.79
CA GLN A 83 -6.05 1.99 17.37
C GLN A 83 -7.24 1.20 16.81
N SER A 84 -7.22 0.82 15.53
CA SER A 84 -8.31 0.04 14.93
C SER A 84 -8.48 -1.34 15.57
N ARG A 85 -7.41 -1.93 16.14
CA ARG A 85 -7.46 -3.22 16.85
C ARG A 85 -8.11 -3.15 18.23
N HIS A 86 -7.92 -2.03 18.95
CA HIS A 86 -8.17 -1.98 20.40
C HIS A 86 -9.07 -0.84 20.89
N LEU A 87 -9.20 0.26 20.14
CA LEU A 87 -10.04 1.38 20.54
C LEU A 87 -11.51 0.96 20.60
N SER A 88 -12.06 0.92 21.82
CA SER A 88 -13.49 0.74 22.04
C SER A 88 -14.22 1.99 21.54
N LEU A 89 -14.91 1.85 20.40
CA LEU A 89 -15.66 2.91 19.74
C LEU A 89 -16.82 2.24 18.98
N PRO A 90 -18.06 2.68 19.18
CA PRO A 90 -19.21 2.17 18.43
C PRO A 90 -19.00 2.28 16.90
N PRO A 91 -19.50 1.31 16.11
CA PRO A 91 -19.33 1.34 14.66
C PRO A 91 -19.96 2.58 14.01
N GLU A 92 -21.05 3.12 14.56
CA GLU A 92 -21.69 4.36 14.11
C GLU A 92 -20.77 5.57 14.24
N ASP A 93 -20.02 5.69 15.34
CA ASP A 93 -19.07 6.77 15.56
C ASP A 93 -17.87 6.65 14.62
N ALA A 94 -17.40 5.42 14.38
CA ALA A 94 -16.35 5.15 13.41
C ALA A 94 -16.78 5.56 11.98
N LEU A 95 -18.02 5.24 11.58
CA LEU A 95 -18.59 5.64 10.30
C LEU A 95 -18.76 7.16 10.20
N ALA A 96 -19.22 7.81 11.25
CA ALA A 96 -19.36 9.27 11.29
C ALA A 96 -18.02 9.98 11.04
N ARG A 97 -16.91 9.43 11.56
CA ARG A 97 -15.55 9.95 11.33
C ARG A 97 -15.07 9.85 9.89
N LEU A 98 -15.69 9.02 9.06
CA LEU A 98 -15.37 8.90 7.62
C LEU A 98 -16.12 9.93 6.74
N GLY A 99 -17.11 10.64 7.30
CA GLY A 99 -17.87 11.69 6.60
C GLY A 99 -17.03 12.72 5.83
N PRO A 100 -15.86 13.17 6.34
CA PRO A 100 -14.98 14.09 5.61
C PRO A 100 -14.55 13.63 4.22
N LEU A 101 -14.46 12.31 3.95
CA LEU A 101 -14.12 11.78 2.61
C LEU A 101 -15.20 12.13 1.59
N LEU A 102 -16.47 11.99 1.98
CA LEU A 102 -17.61 12.36 1.14
C LEU A 102 -17.69 13.88 0.96
N SER A 103 -17.47 14.64 2.03
CA SER A 103 -17.42 16.11 1.95
C SER A 103 -16.32 16.60 1.03
N TRP A 104 -15.12 16.02 1.10
CA TRP A 104 -14.00 16.33 0.22
C TRP A 104 -14.36 16.05 -1.25
N ARG A 105 -14.95 14.88 -1.52
CA ARG A 105 -15.36 14.52 -2.88
C ARG A 105 -16.46 15.42 -3.44
N VAL A 106 -17.47 15.78 -2.64
CA VAL A 106 -18.52 16.73 -3.06
C VAL A 106 -17.91 18.10 -3.36
N ARG A 107 -16.92 18.53 -2.58
CA ARG A 107 -16.29 19.85 -2.72
C ARG A 107 -15.34 19.94 -3.91
N TYR A 108 -14.52 18.92 -4.15
CA TYR A 108 -13.42 18.97 -5.12
C TYR A 108 -13.61 18.05 -6.34
N GLY A 109 -14.56 17.12 -6.31
CA GLY A 109 -14.85 16.21 -7.42
C GLY A 109 -13.81 15.12 -7.68
N GLY A 110 -12.78 15.00 -6.82
CA GLY A 110 -11.68 14.06 -7.01
C GLY A 110 -12.05 12.58 -6.82
N ARG A 111 -11.22 11.70 -7.37
CA ARG A 111 -11.35 10.24 -7.24
C ARG A 111 -10.92 9.79 -5.84
N LEU A 112 -11.58 8.76 -5.31
CA LEU A 112 -11.23 8.16 -4.02
C LEU A 112 -10.66 6.76 -4.23
N TYR A 113 -9.53 6.47 -3.60
CA TYR A 113 -8.89 5.16 -3.57
C TYR A 113 -8.70 4.78 -2.09
N LEU A 114 -9.60 3.96 -1.59
CA LEU A 114 -9.75 3.72 -0.16
C LEU A 114 -9.35 2.29 0.18
N PHE A 115 -8.70 2.11 1.32
CA PHE A 115 -8.53 0.78 1.90
C PHE A 115 -8.91 0.80 3.36
N GLY A 116 -9.55 -0.28 3.81
CA GLY A 116 -9.82 -0.53 5.22
C GLY A 116 -9.17 -1.83 5.67
N VAL A 117 -8.80 -1.90 6.94
CA VAL A 117 -8.10 -3.06 7.48
C VAL A 117 -9.05 -4.01 8.20
N VAL A 118 -9.04 -5.27 7.78
CA VAL A 118 -9.58 -6.40 8.55
C VAL A 118 -8.52 -6.81 9.57
N PRO A 119 -8.76 -6.64 10.88
CA PRO A 119 -7.74 -6.86 11.89
C PRO A 119 -7.30 -8.32 12.01
N ARG A 120 -6.08 -8.51 12.51
CA ARG A 120 -5.56 -9.82 12.92
C ARG A 120 -6.37 -10.48 14.03
N TRP A 121 -6.17 -11.79 14.19
CA TRP A 121 -7.00 -12.67 15.02
C TRP A 121 -7.12 -12.29 16.52
N ASP A 122 -6.11 -11.63 17.10
CA ASP A 122 -6.05 -11.24 18.52
C ASP A 122 -6.62 -9.82 18.78
N ALA A 123 -7.14 -9.15 17.74
CA ALA A 123 -7.73 -7.83 17.88
C ALA A 123 -9.07 -7.88 18.64
N THR A 124 -9.17 -7.07 19.70
CA THR A 124 -10.35 -6.99 20.57
C THR A 124 -11.58 -6.37 19.91
N GLN A 125 -11.42 -5.62 18.81
CA GLN A 125 -12.48 -4.88 18.12
C GLN A 125 -12.78 -5.42 16.71
N ARG A 126 -12.40 -6.67 16.40
CA ARG A 126 -12.57 -7.28 15.06
C ARG A 126 -14.00 -7.20 14.53
N GLU A 127 -14.99 -7.57 15.34
CA GLU A 127 -16.41 -7.51 14.93
C GLU A 127 -16.86 -6.08 14.60
N ARG A 128 -16.39 -5.10 15.37
CA ARG A 128 -16.66 -3.67 15.11
C ARG A 128 -16.09 -3.27 13.75
N ASN A 129 -14.82 -3.59 13.47
CA ASN A 129 -14.20 -3.27 12.18
C ASN A 129 -14.97 -3.91 11.03
N LEU A 130 -15.35 -5.18 11.15
CA LEU A 130 -16.13 -5.88 10.14
C LEU A 130 -17.50 -5.21 9.90
N ARG A 131 -18.20 -4.76 10.95
CA ARG A 131 -19.47 -4.03 10.81
C ARG A 131 -19.29 -2.69 10.08
N VAL A 132 -18.24 -1.95 10.40
CA VAL A 132 -17.90 -0.68 9.71
C VAL A 132 -17.63 -0.95 8.23
N LEU A 133 -16.77 -1.93 7.91
CA LEU A 133 -16.46 -2.31 6.54
C LEU A 133 -17.71 -2.78 5.77
N LYS A 134 -18.59 -3.57 6.39
CA LYS A 134 -19.88 -3.97 5.79
C LYS A 134 -20.81 -2.78 5.54
N ALA A 135 -20.87 -1.81 6.44
CA ALA A 135 -21.70 -0.63 6.25
C ALA A 135 -21.24 0.25 5.07
N LEU A 136 -19.97 0.16 4.67
CA LEU A 136 -19.41 0.86 3.52
C LEU A 136 -19.66 0.15 2.17
N SER A 137 -20.37 -0.98 2.16
CA SER A 137 -20.72 -1.75 0.93
C SER A 137 -21.27 -0.92 -0.24
N PRO A 138 -22.07 0.16 -0.04
CA PRO A 138 -22.54 0.97 -1.16
C PRO A 138 -21.46 1.84 -1.82
N TRP A 139 -20.33 2.11 -1.15
CA TRP A 139 -19.35 3.10 -1.58
C TRP A 139 -18.66 2.81 -2.92
N PRO A 140 -18.22 1.56 -3.22
CA PRO A 140 -17.68 1.22 -4.53
C PRO A 140 -18.65 1.47 -5.70
N GLY A 141 -19.96 1.54 -5.42
CA GLY A 141 -20.98 1.87 -6.42
C GLY A 141 -20.99 3.33 -6.85
N PHE A 142 -20.32 4.21 -6.09
CA PHE A 142 -20.23 5.62 -6.46
C PHE A 142 -19.13 5.85 -7.52
N TRP A 143 -19.45 6.64 -8.55
CA TRP A 143 -18.53 6.93 -9.64
C TRP A 143 -17.17 7.50 -9.16
N GLY A 144 -16.07 6.87 -9.55
CA GLY A 144 -14.72 7.33 -9.17
C GLY A 144 -14.31 6.97 -7.74
N VAL A 145 -15.01 6.04 -7.09
CA VAL A 145 -14.58 5.43 -5.81
C VAL A 145 -14.08 4.02 -6.06
N HIS A 146 -12.83 3.79 -5.68
CA HIS A 146 -12.25 2.48 -5.52
C HIS A 146 -12.12 2.19 -4.03
N MET A 147 -12.45 0.96 -3.62
CA MET A 147 -12.30 0.51 -2.25
C MET A 147 -11.86 -0.96 -2.22
N GLU A 148 -10.97 -1.29 -1.30
CA GLU A 148 -10.56 -2.66 -0.99
C GLU A 148 -10.46 -2.89 0.53
N ALA A 149 -10.52 -4.16 0.93
CA ALA A 149 -10.25 -4.59 2.30
C ALA A 149 -8.92 -5.36 2.37
N VAL A 150 -7.96 -4.84 3.12
CA VAL A 150 -6.71 -5.54 3.35
C VAL A 150 -6.75 -6.22 4.71
N TRP A 151 -6.26 -7.44 4.86
CA TRP A 151 -6.13 -8.03 6.18
C TRP A 151 -4.71 -7.88 6.73
N ASP A 152 -4.69 -7.61 8.02
CA ASP A 152 -3.52 -7.55 8.87
C ASP A 152 -3.28 -8.94 9.48
N ASP A 153 -2.09 -9.49 9.26
CA ASP A 153 -1.61 -10.79 9.77
C ASP A 153 -2.66 -11.94 9.86
N ALA A 154 -2.70 -12.81 8.86
CA ALA A 154 -3.45 -14.05 8.87
C ALA A 154 -2.58 -15.28 9.21
N LEU A 155 -2.45 -15.57 10.51
CA LEU A 155 -1.95 -16.88 10.97
C LEU A 155 -2.87 -18.03 10.51
N ARG A 156 -2.38 -19.27 10.57
CA ARG A 156 -3.19 -20.45 10.27
C ARG A 156 -4.45 -20.45 11.14
N GLY A 157 -5.63 -20.50 10.51
CA GLY A 157 -6.92 -20.45 11.19
C GLY A 157 -7.38 -19.04 11.56
N SER A 158 -6.67 -17.99 11.15
CA SER A 158 -7.14 -16.62 11.30
C SER A 158 -8.49 -16.44 10.59
N PRO A 159 -9.45 -15.74 11.23
CA PRO A 159 -10.75 -15.45 10.63
C PRO A 159 -10.67 -14.35 9.56
N ALA A 160 -9.58 -13.57 9.53
CA ALA A 160 -9.48 -12.37 8.70
C ALA A 160 -9.69 -12.63 7.19
N PRO A 161 -9.15 -13.72 6.58
CA PRO A 161 -9.43 -14.03 5.18
C PRO A 161 -10.92 -14.32 4.91
N GLN A 162 -11.62 -15.03 5.81
CA GLN A 162 -13.06 -15.28 5.64
C GLN A 162 -13.88 -14.00 5.85
N GLU A 163 -13.50 -13.16 6.80
CA GLU A 163 -14.13 -11.87 7.03
C GLU A 163 -13.98 -10.95 5.82
N ALA A 164 -12.77 -10.87 5.25
CA ALA A 164 -12.50 -10.11 4.04
C ALA A 164 -13.31 -10.65 2.85
N ALA A 165 -13.42 -11.98 2.71
CA ALA A 165 -14.23 -12.61 1.66
C ALA A 165 -15.75 -12.37 1.84
N SER A 166 -16.21 -11.99 3.03
CA SER A 166 -17.61 -11.65 3.29
C SER A 166 -18.00 -10.24 2.85
N LEU A 167 -17.02 -9.41 2.44
CA LEU A 167 -17.24 -8.05 1.97
C LEU A 167 -17.52 -8.03 0.45
N PRO A 168 -18.34 -7.09 -0.05
CA PRO A 168 -18.73 -7.06 -1.47
C PRO A 168 -17.68 -6.38 -2.38
N TYR A 169 -16.53 -6.02 -1.83
CA TYR A 169 -15.40 -5.44 -2.56
C TYR A 169 -14.15 -6.27 -2.32
N PRO A 170 -13.14 -6.18 -3.21
CA PRO A 170 -12.02 -7.10 -3.18
C PRO A 170 -11.21 -7.00 -1.90
N GLY A 171 -10.66 -8.15 -1.50
CA GLY A 171 -9.76 -8.22 -0.37
C GLY A 171 -8.47 -8.96 -0.66
N ARG A 172 -7.41 -8.59 0.04
CA ARG A 172 -6.06 -9.16 -0.12
C ARG A 172 -5.25 -9.07 1.17
N PRO A 173 -4.18 -9.86 1.31
CA PRO A 173 -3.26 -9.65 2.41
C PRO A 173 -2.45 -8.36 2.23
N GLY A 174 -1.91 -7.87 3.35
CA GLY A 174 -0.90 -6.82 3.38
C GLY A 174 -1.49 -5.43 3.68
N ALA A 175 -1.35 -5.01 4.94
CA ALA A 175 -1.92 -3.76 5.43
C ALA A 175 -0.95 -2.57 5.29
N ASP A 176 0.35 -2.82 5.46
CA ASP A 176 1.36 -1.75 5.61
C ASP A 176 1.76 -1.12 4.26
N GLU A 177 1.65 -1.87 3.18
CA GLU A 177 1.97 -1.45 1.82
C GLU A 177 0.74 -1.01 1.04
N ALA A 178 -0.46 -1.14 1.62
CA ALA A 178 -1.70 -0.92 0.90
C ALA A 178 -1.85 0.50 0.34
N GLY A 179 -1.43 1.50 1.10
CA GLY A 179 -1.37 2.88 0.60
C GLY A 179 -0.42 3.03 -0.60
N GLN A 180 0.73 2.37 -0.58
CA GLN A 180 1.71 2.42 -1.69
C GLN A 180 1.13 1.76 -2.95
N VAL A 181 0.47 0.61 -2.80
CA VAL A 181 -0.16 -0.12 -3.92
C VAL A 181 -1.30 0.70 -4.53
N LEU A 182 -2.13 1.35 -3.72
CA LEU A 182 -3.19 2.22 -4.22
C LEU A 182 -2.65 3.53 -4.83
N LEU A 183 -1.48 4.01 -4.40
CA LEU A 183 -0.78 5.09 -5.09
C LEU A 183 -0.31 4.67 -6.48
N LEU A 184 0.24 3.46 -6.62
CA LEU A 184 0.57 2.92 -7.94
C LEU A 184 -0.68 2.84 -8.84
N ARG A 185 -1.82 2.42 -8.29
CA ARG A 185 -3.12 2.42 -8.99
C ARG A 185 -3.54 3.81 -9.46
N ALA A 186 -3.38 4.82 -8.60
CA ALA A 186 -3.80 6.19 -8.90
C ALA A 186 -2.88 6.86 -9.93
N LEU A 187 -1.57 6.66 -9.80
CA LEU A 187 -0.55 7.40 -10.55
C LEU A 187 -0.11 6.71 -11.84
N ARG A 188 -0.11 5.36 -11.89
CA ARG A 188 0.36 4.60 -13.05
C ARG A 188 -0.49 3.34 -13.33
N PRO A 189 -1.81 3.49 -13.52
CA PRO A 189 -2.67 2.36 -13.87
C PRO A 189 -2.23 1.73 -15.21
N GLY A 190 -2.27 0.41 -15.29
CA GLY A 190 -1.93 -0.34 -16.50
C GLY A 190 -0.46 -0.74 -16.63
N LEU A 191 0.38 -0.44 -15.63
CA LEU A 191 1.78 -0.89 -15.56
C LEU A 191 1.90 -2.38 -15.88
N ARG A 192 2.73 -2.76 -16.86
CA ARG A 192 2.94 -4.16 -17.24
C ARG A 192 3.98 -4.79 -16.33
N VAL A 193 3.58 -5.80 -15.57
CA VAL A 193 4.44 -6.44 -14.55
C VAL A 193 4.56 -7.93 -14.82
N ALA A 194 5.80 -8.42 -14.89
CA ALA A 194 6.08 -9.84 -14.82
C ALA A 194 6.46 -10.23 -13.40
N VAL A 195 5.83 -11.27 -12.86
CA VAL A 195 6.18 -11.82 -11.55
C VAL A 195 7.07 -13.03 -11.75
N VAL A 196 8.28 -12.98 -11.19
CA VAL A 196 9.26 -14.06 -11.25
C VAL A 196 9.47 -14.58 -9.84
N TYR A 197 9.41 -15.89 -9.67
CA TYR A 197 9.64 -16.56 -8.39
C TYR A 197 11.03 -17.19 -8.40
N GLU A 198 11.72 -17.19 -7.25
CA GLU A 198 13.03 -17.86 -7.08
C GLU A 198 13.00 -19.30 -7.60
N THR A 199 11.91 -20.02 -7.31
CA THR A 199 11.65 -21.37 -7.84
C THR A 199 10.21 -21.48 -8.34
N PRO A 200 9.91 -22.37 -9.31
CA PRO A 200 8.54 -22.58 -9.77
C PRO A 200 7.58 -23.05 -8.66
N SER A 201 8.07 -23.82 -7.69
CA SER A 201 7.28 -24.34 -6.57
C SER A 201 6.88 -23.24 -5.57
N LEU A 202 7.67 -22.18 -5.46
CA LEU A 202 7.39 -21.05 -4.55
C LEU A 202 6.02 -20.41 -4.83
N ALA A 203 5.61 -20.32 -6.10
CA ALA A 203 4.31 -19.78 -6.50
C ALA A 203 3.12 -20.52 -5.84
N GLY A 204 3.27 -21.82 -5.55
CA GLY A 204 2.25 -22.65 -4.94
C GLY A 204 2.26 -22.64 -3.40
N ARG A 205 3.30 -22.09 -2.78
CA ARG A 205 3.49 -22.13 -1.33
C ARG A 205 2.57 -21.12 -0.64
N VAL A 206 1.91 -21.56 0.43
CA VAL A 206 1.20 -20.65 1.34
C VAL A 206 2.23 -19.99 2.24
N THR A 207 2.37 -18.66 2.13
CA THR A 207 3.33 -17.90 2.91
C THR A 207 2.79 -17.58 4.31
N PRO A 208 3.67 -17.48 5.33
CA PRO A 208 3.26 -17.07 6.68
C PRO A 208 2.48 -15.76 6.66
N TYR A 209 1.50 -15.62 7.55
CA TYR A 209 0.69 -14.42 7.74
C TYR A 209 -0.25 -14.02 6.59
N GLU A 210 -0.29 -14.75 5.46
CA GLU A 210 -1.14 -14.36 4.33
C GLU A 210 -2.40 -15.20 4.16
N GLY A 211 -2.35 -16.47 4.56
CA GLY A 211 -3.48 -17.41 4.41
C GLY A 211 -3.76 -17.85 2.97
N LEU A 212 -2.95 -17.45 1.99
CA LEU A 212 -3.12 -17.75 0.56
C LEU A 212 -1.81 -18.26 -0.08
N PRO A 213 -1.90 -19.04 -1.19
CA PRO A 213 -0.75 -19.31 -2.04
C PRO A 213 -0.14 -18.01 -2.59
N LEU A 214 1.20 -17.97 -2.71
CA LEU A 214 1.90 -16.76 -3.13
C LEU A 214 1.46 -16.22 -4.49
N ARG A 215 1.14 -17.11 -5.45
CA ARG A 215 0.60 -16.70 -6.76
C ARG A 215 -0.71 -15.93 -6.66
N GLU A 216 -1.54 -16.28 -5.68
CA GLU A 216 -2.83 -15.64 -5.47
C GLU A 216 -2.66 -14.28 -4.78
N THR A 217 -1.75 -14.19 -3.81
CA THR A 217 -1.29 -12.92 -3.23
C THR A 217 -0.78 -11.97 -4.31
N ALA A 218 0.12 -12.44 -5.18
CA ALA A 218 0.67 -11.63 -6.28
C ALA A 218 -0.42 -11.18 -7.26
N ALA A 219 -1.34 -12.07 -7.67
CA ALA A 219 -2.43 -11.72 -8.57
C ALA A 219 -3.36 -10.65 -7.98
N ARG A 220 -3.72 -10.76 -6.69
CA ARG A 220 -4.55 -9.77 -5.99
C ARG A 220 -3.83 -8.43 -5.84
N LEU A 221 -2.52 -8.43 -5.58
CA LEU A 221 -1.69 -7.22 -5.54
C LEU A 221 -1.65 -6.50 -6.90
N LEU A 222 -1.42 -7.24 -8.00
CA LEU A 222 -1.43 -6.65 -9.34
C LEU A 222 -2.80 -6.03 -9.67
N TRP A 223 -3.88 -6.72 -9.31
CA TRP A 223 -5.24 -6.19 -9.50
C TRP A 223 -5.49 -4.91 -8.67
N SER A 224 -5.05 -4.89 -7.41
CA SER A 224 -5.14 -3.74 -6.52
C SER A 224 -4.39 -2.53 -7.10
N ALA A 225 -3.17 -2.74 -7.59
CA ALA A 225 -2.37 -1.74 -8.28
C ALA A 225 -2.93 -1.29 -9.65
N ALA A 226 -4.02 -1.90 -10.14
CA ALA A 226 -4.46 -1.82 -11.54
C ALA A 226 -3.33 -2.10 -12.54
N ALA A 227 -2.35 -2.93 -12.17
CA ALA A 227 -1.29 -3.39 -13.03
C ALA A 227 -1.79 -4.50 -13.98
N ARG A 228 -1.11 -4.66 -15.12
CA ARG A 228 -1.39 -5.71 -16.10
C ARG A 228 -0.32 -6.80 -15.98
N PRO A 229 -0.68 -8.05 -15.70
CA PRO A 229 0.26 -9.16 -15.80
C PRO A 229 0.84 -9.23 -17.22
N ALA A 230 2.14 -9.50 -17.33
CA ALA A 230 2.83 -9.69 -18.60
C ALA A 230 3.87 -10.82 -18.48
N ALA A 231 4.13 -11.51 -19.59
CA ALA A 231 5.24 -12.47 -19.66
C ALA A 231 6.57 -11.73 -19.88
N LEU A 232 7.71 -12.35 -19.54
CA LEU A 232 9.04 -11.72 -19.67
C LEU A 232 9.37 -11.40 -21.13
N GLU A 233 8.95 -12.28 -22.03
CA GLU A 233 9.18 -12.25 -23.48
C GLU A 233 8.44 -11.08 -24.14
N GLU A 234 7.37 -10.61 -23.52
CA GLU A 234 6.59 -9.47 -24.01
C GLU A 234 7.18 -8.11 -23.61
N GLY A 235 8.29 -8.09 -22.87
CA GLY A 235 8.95 -6.87 -22.40
C GLY A 235 8.10 -6.11 -21.37
N PRO A 236 8.00 -6.60 -20.12
CA PRO A 236 7.28 -5.90 -19.06
C PRO A 236 7.97 -4.58 -18.68
N ASP A 237 7.21 -3.63 -18.15
CA ASP A 237 7.73 -2.37 -17.62
C ASP A 237 8.54 -2.59 -16.33
N LEU A 238 8.15 -3.61 -15.55
CA LEU A 238 8.77 -3.99 -14.29
C LEU A 238 8.75 -5.52 -14.12
N VAL A 239 9.86 -6.08 -13.65
CA VAL A 239 9.91 -7.44 -13.13
C VAL A 239 9.85 -7.38 -11.61
N LEU A 240 8.86 -8.03 -11.01
CA LEU A 240 8.76 -8.25 -9.57
C LEU A 240 9.35 -9.62 -9.25
N TYR A 241 10.56 -9.66 -8.70
CA TYR A 241 11.23 -10.89 -8.31
C TYR A 241 10.94 -11.22 -6.84
N ALA A 242 10.35 -12.40 -6.59
CA ALA A 242 10.02 -12.92 -5.28
C ALA A 242 11.08 -13.94 -4.83
N TYR A 243 11.89 -13.55 -3.84
CA TYR A 243 12.96 -14.36 -3.27
C TYR A 243 12.53 -15.01 -1.96
N ALA A 244 12.67 -16.33 -1.80
CA ALA A 244 12.26 -17.05 -0.59
C ALA A 244 13.42 -17.53 0.30
N GLY A 245 14.67 -17.22 -0.04
CA GLY A 245 15.81 -17.55 0.82
C GLY A 245 16.47 -18.89 0.54
N GLU A 246 16.10 -19.59 -0.54
CA GLU A 246 16.55 -20.96 -0.81
C GLU A 246 18.01 -20.96 -1.31
N ASP A 247 18.31 -20.20 -2.36
CA ASP A 247 19.65 -20.08 -2.93
C ASP A 247 20.01 -18.63 -3.27
N PRO A 248 20.68 -17.90 -2.36
CA PRO A 248 21.08 -16.51 -2.60
C PRO A 248 22.04 -16.35 -3.79
N ARG A 249 22.84 -17.38 -4.12
CA ARG A 249 23.77 -17.34 -5.25
C ARG A 249 23.00 -17.45 -6.55
N GLN A 250 22.07 -18.39 -6.65
CA GLN A 250 21.23 -18.53 -7.84
C GLN A 250 20.35 -17.30 -8.05
N ALA A 251 19.77 -16.76 -6.97
CA ALA A 251 19.00 -15.52 -7.03
C ALA A 251 19.85 -14.34 -7.56
N ALA A 252 21.10 -14.20 -7.12
CA ALA A 252 22.01 -13.17 -7.66
C ALA A 252 22.29 -13.35 -9.16
N LEU A 253 22.43 -14.59 -9.64
CA LEU A 253 22.59 -14.89 -11.07
C LEU A 253 21.33 -14.57 -11.88
N ASP A 254 20.15 -14.86 -11.32
CA ASP A 254 18.87 -14.53 -11.96
C ASP A 254 18.70 -13.01 -12.07
N LEU A 255 18.99 -12.29 -10.99
CA LEU A 255 18.96 -10.83 -10.97
C LEU A 255 19.93 -10.23 -11.99
N LEU A 256 21.17 -10.74 -12.10
CA LEU A 256 22.11 -10.31 -13.15
C LEU A 256 21.51 -10.46 -14.56
N ARG A 257 20.85 -11.58 -14.86
CA ARG A 257 20.23 -11.84 -16.17
C ARG A 257 19.03 -10.94 -16.42
N LEU A 258 18.14 -10.80 -15.44
CA LEU A 258 16.93 -10.00 -15.56
C LEU A 258 17.25 -8.50 -15.66
N MET A 259 18.17 -8.00 -14.84
CA MET A 259 18.59 -6.60 -14.80
C MET A 259 19.41 -6.16 -16.02
N ALA A 260 19.83 -7.09 -16.87
CA ALA A 260 20.42 -6.76 -18.16
C ALA A 260 19.38 -6.28 -19.19
N ARG A 261 18.10 -6.59 -18.97
CA ARG A 261 17.01 -6.36 -19.96
C ARG A 261 15.80 -5.63 -19.38
N HIS A 262 15.61 -5.67 -18.07
CA HIS A 262 14.41 -5.18 -17.41
C HIS A 262 14.74 -4.37 -16.15
N ARG A 263 13.82 -3.48 -15.76
CA ARG A 263 13.80 -2.92 -14.41
C ARG A 263 13.32 -4.01 -13.46
N VAL A 264 14.03 -4.20 -12.35
CA VAL A 264 13.72 -5.28 -11.39
C VAL A 264 13.46 -4.70 -10.01
N ALA A 265 12.30 -4.99 -9.45
CA ALA A 265 11.99 -4.82 -8.03
C ALA A 265 12.11 -6.16 -7.32
N LEU A 266 12.82 -6.19 -6.21
CA LEU A 266 13.10 -7.39 -5.42
C LEU A 266 12.28 -7.38 -4.13
N ALA A 267 11.42 -8.39 -3.98
CA ALA A 267 10.73 -8.69 -2.74
C ALA A 267 11.44 -9.86 -2.03
N ASP A 268 12.06 -9.57 -0.88
CA ASP A 268 12.72 -10.56 -0.03
C ASP A 268 11.70 -11.14 0.95
N LEU A 269 11.28 -12.37 0.70
CA LEU A 269 10.30 -13.12 1.49
C LEU A 269 10.97 -14.14 2.41
N SER A 270 12.31 -14.16 2.45
CA SER A 270 13.07 -15.20 3.15
C SER A 270 12.81 -15.22 4.65
N ARG A 271 12.54 -14.05 5.24
CA ARG A 271 12.31 -13.86 6.66
C ARG A 271 11.34 -12.70 6.88
N VAL A 272 10.47 -12.85 7.88
CA VAL A 272 9.58 -11.76 8.29
C VAL A 272 10.39 -10.67 9.01
N ASN A 273 10.10 -9.41 8.66
CA ASN A 273 10.71 -8.19 9.21
C ASN A 273 12.24 -8.05 9.03
N ARG A 274 12.86 -8.81 8.13
CA ARG A 274 14.31 -8.72 7.84
C ARG A 274 14.66 -9.37 6.49
N GLY A 275 15.70 -8.84 5.82
CA GLY A 275 16.25 -9.44 4.60
C GLY A 275 17.25 -10.57 4.86
N ASP A 276 17.61 -11.32 3.81
CA ASP A 276 18.69 -12.31 3.86
C ASP A 276 20.06 -11.61 3.72
N PRO A 277 20.90 -11.61 4.77
CA PRO A 277 22.24 -11.01 4.70
C PRO A 277 23.14 -11.67 3.65
N ARG A 278 22.91 -12.95 3.31
CA ARG A 278 23.68 -13.66 2.27
C ARG A 278 23.36 -13.11 0.88
N LEU A 279 22.08 -12.89 0.58
CA LEU A 279 21.68 -12.26 -0.67
C LEU A 279 22.20 -10.82 -0.72
N MET A 280 22.06 -10.05 0.36
CA MET A 280 22.56 -8.68 0.43
C MET A 280 24.08 -8.60 0.16
N ALA A 281 24.87 -9.53 0.67
CA ALA A 281 26.31 -9.59 0.38
C ALA A 281 26.59 -9.74 -1.13
N TYR A 282 25.83 -10.58 -1.84
CA TYR A 282 25.92 -10.66 -3.31
C TYR A 282 25.45 -9.37 -3.99
N LEU A 283 24.33 -8.78 -3.55
CA LEU A 283 23.81 -7.55 -4.13
C LEU A 283 24.80 -6.39 -4.02
N GLN A 284 25.51 -6.28 -2.89
CA GLN A 284 26.54 -5.27 -2.68
C GLN A 284 27.82 -5.59 -3.46
N GLY A 285 28.33 -6.83 -3.33
CA GLY A 285 29.58 -7.25 -3.98
C GLY A 285 29.54 -7.21 -5.51
N LEU A 286 28.36 -7.39 -6.10
CA LEU A 286 28.13 -7.33 -7.55
C LEU A 286 27.58 -5.96 -8.02
N GLY A 287 27.42 -4.98 -7.12
CA GLY A 287 26.88 -3.66 -7.46
C GLY A 287 25.43 -3.68 -7.96
N LEU A 288 24.65 -4.70 -7.59
CA LEU A 288 23.25 -4.86 -8.01
C LEU A 288 22.29 -4.02 -7.16
N TYR A 289 22.61 -3.82 -5.87
CA TYR A 289 21.70 -3.15 -4.94
C TYR A 289 21.24 -1.76 -5.44
N ALA A 290 22.18 -0.92 -5.87
CA ALA A 290 21.89 0.43 -6.37
C ALA A 290 21.18 0.46 -7.73
N ARG A 291 21.10 -0.68 -8.43
CA ARG A 291 20.47 -0.83 -9.75
C ARG A 291 19.05 -1.39 -9.66
N LEU A 292 18.63 -1.90 -8.49
CA LEU A 292 17.27 -2.36 -8.29
C LEU A 292 16.31 -1.17 -8.36
N ALA A 293 15.15 -1.38 -8.98
CA ALA A 293 14.07 -0.41 -8.96
C ALA A 293 13.49 -0.27 -7.54
N ALA A 294 13.47 -1.37 -6.78
CA ALA A 294 13.14 -1.39 -5.36
C ALA A 294 13.70 -2.65 -4.69
N TYR A 295 13.93 -2.58 -3.38
CA TYR A 295 14.23 -3.73 -2.52
C TYR A 295 13.38 -3.63 -1.25
N ALA A 296 12.47 -4.59 -1.05
CA ALA A 296 11.63 -4.64 0.14
C ALA A 296 11.86 -5.94 0.92
N ALA A 297 12.16 -5.80 2.21
CA ALA A 297 12.52 -6.91 3.09
C ALA A 297 12.02 -6.71 4.54
N TRP A 298 11.18 -5.70 4.78
CA TRP A 298 10.69 -5.35 6.10
C TRP A 298 9.16 -5.48 6.15
N GLY A 299 8.70 -6.63 6.64
CA GLY A 299 7.29 -6.95 6.78
C GLY A 299 7.01 -8.44 6.61
N THR A 300 5.74 -8.77 6.43
CA THR A 300 5.29 -10.09 5.96
C THR A 300 5.54 -10.23 4.45
N PRO A 301 5.43 -11.45 3.90
CA PRO A 301 5.59 -11.66 2.46
C PRO A 301 4.71 -10.79 1.55
N ALA A 302 3.44 -10.54 1.91
CA ALA A 302 2.57 -9.63 1.17
C ALA A 302 3.04 -8.18 1.28
N ASN A 303 3.42 -7.71 2.47
CA ASN A 303 3.96 -6.37 2.68
C ASN A 303 5.22 -6.13 1.81
N ASN A 304 6.11 -7.13 1.75
CA ASN A 304 7.33 -7.04 0.94
C ASN A 304 7.02 -7.05 -0.56
N LEU A 305 6.11 -7.93 -1.01
CA LEU A 305 5.69 -7.95 -2.41
C LEU A 305 5.05 -6.64 -2.86
N GLY A 306 4.07 -6.14 -2.11
CA GLY A 306 3.36 -4.92 -2.48
C GLY A 306 4.23 -3.66 -2.35
N SER A 307 5.13 -3.59 -1.35
CA SER A 307 6.10 -2.49 -1.25
C SER A 307 7.08 -2.49 -2.42
N ALA A 308 7.65 -3.65 -2.79
CA ALA A 308 8.55 -3.75 -3.94
C ALA A 308 7.83 -3.40 -5.25
N LEU A 309 6.60 -3.87 -5.43
CA LEU A 309 5.76 -3.56 -6.59
C LEU A 309 5.50 -2.05 -6.70
N ALA A 310 5.04 -1.43 -5.62
CA ALA A 310 4.69 -0.01 -5.62
C ALA A 310 5.91 0.89 -5.82
N GLN A 311 6.98 0.65 -5.06
CA GLN A 311 8.20 1.46 -5.12
C GLN A 311 8.94 1.31 -6.44
N GLY A 312 8.97 0.10 -7.03
CA GLY A 312 9.61 -0.11 -8.33
C GLY A 312 8.75 0.36 -9.51
N GLY A 313 7.43 0.42 -9.31
CA GLY A 313 6.45 0.80 -10.32
C GLY A 313 6.24 2.31 -10.44
N LEU A 314 6.45 3.06 -9.36
CA LEU A 314 6.43 4.52 -9.33
C LEU A 314 7.79 5.11 -9.73
#